data_AF-D0N3P5-F1
#
_entry.id   AF-D0N3P5-F1
#
_cell.length_a   1.000
_cell.length_b   1.000
_cell.length_c   1.000
_cell.angle_alpha   90.00
_cell.angle_beta   90.00
_cell.angle_gamma   90.00
#
_symmetry.space_group_name_H-M   'P 1'
#
loop_
_entity.id
_entity.type
_entity.pdbx_description
1 polymer ?
#
loop_
_entity_poly.entity_id
_entity_poly.type
_entity_poly.pdbx_seq_one_letter_code
_entity_poly.pdbx_strand_id
1 'polypeptide(L)'
;MPLNVNGNHWMCLVVNRPRQTIYCYDIMKQPYKIVAVHTSVQTDSNNWGLFVCLYFWRRVYKEAGNDYSETGLLRRRWDVLRSVIELSDSCKKEDEDNE
;
A
#
# COMPACT_ATOMS: atom_id res chain seq x y z
N MET A 1 -12.58 8.17 5.25
CA MET A 1 -12.15 7.27 4.16
C MET A 1 -13.19 6.16 4.05
N PRO A 2 -14.02 6.18 3.00
CA PRO A 2 -14.94 5.07 2.72
C PRO A 2 -14.14 3.83 2.32
N LEU A 3 -14.55 2.67 2.81
CA LEU A 3 -13.95 1.38 2.51
C LEU A 3 -15.02 0.43 1.99
N ASN A 4 -14.79 -0.18 0.83
CA ASN A 4 -15.57 -1.30 0.34
C ASN A 4 -14.85 -2.60 0.73
N VAL A 5 -15.50 -3.43 1.54
CA VAL A 5 -15.02 -4.74 1.94
C VAL A 5 -15.70 -5.78 1.06
N ASN A 6 -14.90 -6.52 0.29
CA ASN A 6 -15.35 -7.63 -0.57
C ASN A 6 -16.42 -7.26 -1.62
N GLY A 7 -16.56 -5.99 -1.98
CA GLY A 7 -17.49 -5.54 -3.03
C GLY A 7 -18.95 -5.40 -2.58
N ASN A 8 -19.29 -5.74 -1.32
CA ASN A 8 -20.68 -5.81 -0.86
C ASN A 8 -20.95 -5.14 0.49
N HIS A 9 -19.92 -4.64 1.17
CA HIS A 9 -20.05 -4.00 2.47
C HIS A 9 -19.27 -2.69 2.51
N TRP A 10 -19.89 -1.62 3.01
CA TRP A 10 -19.24 -0.32 3.12
C TRP A 10 -19.10 0.10 4.59
N MET A 11 -17.90 0.56 4.94
CA MET A 11 -17.61 1.16 6.24
C MET A 11 -16.86 2.48 6.09
N CYS A 12 -16.80 3.27 7.16
CA CYS A 12 -16.11 4.55 7.17
C CYS A 12 -15.03 4.60 8.26
N LEU A 13 -13.80 4.94 7.85
CA LEU A 13 -12.73 5.33 8.77
C LEU A 13 -12.64 6.85 8.88
N VAL A 14 -12.63 7.38 10.11
CA VAL A 14 -12.45 8.81 10.38
C VAL A 14 -11.20 9.00 11.24
N VAL A 15 -10.23 9.75 10.71
CA VAL A 15 -8.99 10.08 11.43
C VAL A 15 -9.17 11.38 12.18
N ASN A 16 -9.15 11.31 13.51
CA ASN A 16 -9.12 12.48 14.38
C ASN A 16 -7.68 12.75 14.84
N ARG A 17 -6.99 13.66 14.14
CA ARG A 17 -5.59 13.99 14.43
C ARG A 17 -5.38 14.60 15.83
N PRO A 18 -6.16 15.61 16.28
CA PRO A 18 -5.98 16.16 17.62
C PRO A 18 -6.11 15.14 18.75
N ARG A 19 -7.01 14.17 18.59
CA ARG A 19 -7.21 13.08 19.56
C ARG A 19 -6.35 11.85 19.30
N GLN A 20 -5.53 11.87 18.25
CA GLN A 20 -4.75 10.71 17.77
C GLN A 20 -5.58 9.42 17.70
N THR A 21 -6.85 9.53 17.28
CA THR A 21 -7.82 8.42 17.31
C THR A 21 -8.38 8.16 15.92
N ILE A 22 -8.53 6.88 15.55
CA ILE A 22 -9.24 6.47 14.34
C ILE A 22 -10.58 5.87 14.76
N TYR A 23 -11.68 6.48 14.30
CA TYR A 23 -13.03 5.95 14.48
C TYR A 23 -13.40 5.08 13.28
N CYS A 24 -14.00 3.93 13.56
CA CYS A 24 -14.50 3.01 12.56
C CYS A 24 -16.02 2.93 12.70
N TYR A 25 -16.74 3.43 11.70
CA TYR A 25 -18.19 3.35 11.63
C TYR A 25 -18.57 2.20 10.70
N ASP A 26 -19.25 1.20 11.27
CA ASP A 26 -19.73 0.02 10.57
C ASP A 26 -21.19 -0.23 11.01
N ILE A 27 -22.07 -0.54 10.04
CA ILE A 27 -23.50 -0.77 10.24
C ILE A 27 -23.78 -2.25 10.56
N MET A 28 -22.81 -3.14 10.34
CA MET A 28 -22.94 -4.57 10.62
C MET A 28 -23.03 -4.86 12.12
N LYS A 29 -23.96 -5.75 12.50
CA LYS A 29 -24.09 -6.24 13.89
C LYS A 29 -22.87 -7.03 14.37
N GLN A 30 -22.14 -7.66 13.45
CA GLN A 30 -20.90 -8.37 13.71
C GLN A 30 -19.75 -7.59 13.08
N PRO A 31 -19.07 -6.70 13.83
CA PRO A 31 -18.01 -5.88 13.28
C PRO A 31 -16.78 -6.72 12.96
N TYR A 32 -16.06 -6.33 11.90
CA TYR A 32 -14.71 -6.86 11.66
C TYR A 32 -13.78 -6.49 12.83
N LYS A 33 -12.85 -7.40 13.15
CA LYS A 33 -11.80 -7.10 14.11
C LYS A 33 -10.83 -6.08 13.52
N ILE A 34 -10.83 -4.86 14.04
CA ILE A 34 -9.86 -3.82 13.68
C ILE A 34 -8.58 -4.06 14.47
N VAL A 35 -7.47 -4.26 13.77
CA VAL A 35 -6.14 -4.45 14.37
C VAL A 35 -5.22 -3.37 13.85
N ALA A 36 -4.68 -2.56 14.77
CA ALA A 36 -3.59 -1.66 14.45
C ALA A 36 -2.31 -2.49 14.25
N VAL A 37 -1.80 -2.51 13.02
CA VAL A 37 -0.53 -3.17 12.70
C VAL A 37 0.54 -2.10 12.62
N HIS A 38 1.42 -2.09 13.62
CA HIS A 38 2.61 -1.25 13.60
C HIS A 38 3.74 -2.05 12.96
N THR A 39 4.06 -1.76 11.70
CA THR A 39 5.34 -2.21 11.13
C THR A 39 6.46 -1.41 11.75
N SER A 40 7.59 -2.05 12.06
CA SER A 40 8.77 -1.40 12.62
C SER A 40 9.07 -0.08 11.89
N VAL A 41 9.06 0.99 12.68
CA VAL A 41 8.99 2.38 12.28
C VAL A 41 10.29 2.75 11.58
N GLN A 42 10.18 3.08 10.30
CA GLN A 42 11.20 3.79 9.54
C GLN A 42 11.78 4.92 10.39
N THR A 43 13.10 4.94 10.56
CA THR A 43 13.82 5.94 11.36
C THR A 43 14.19 7.18 10.55
N ASP A 44 13.97 7.18 9.23
CA ASP A 44 14.21 8.29 8.32
C ASP A 44 12.92 9.04 7.92
N SER A 45 13.04 10.23 7.36
CA SER A 45 11.90 11.10 7.02
C SER A 45 11.39 10.97 5.57
N ASN A 46 12.02 10.14 4.72
CA ASN A 46 11.80 10.21 3.27
C ASN A 46 11.38 8.88 2.60
N ASN A 47 11.36 7.76 3.33
CA ASN A 47 10.96 6.46 2.78
C ASN A 47 9.49 6.08 3.03
N TRP A 48 8.63 6.94 3.61
CA TRP A 48 7.29 6.51 4.07
C TRP A 48 6.45 5.91 2.95
N GLY A 49 6.47 6.53 1.76
CA GLY A 49 5.79 6.00 0.58
C GLY A 49 6.32 4.63 0.15
N LEU A 50 7.64 4.42 0.19
CA LEU A 50 8.26 3.16 -0.17
C LEU A 50 7.91 2.03 0.82
N PHE A 51 7.92 2.30 2.13
CA PHE A 51 7.51 1.31 3.13
C PHE A 51 6.05 0.89 2.96
N VAL A 52 5.15 1.83 2.64
CA VAL A 52 3.75 1.51 2.29
C VAL A 52 3.69 0.62 1.06
N CYS A 53 4.41 0.96 -0.02
CA CYS A 53 4.47 0.13 -1.22
C CYS A 53 5.00 -1.28 -0.92
N LEU A 54 6.10 -1.42 -0.17
CA LEU A 54 6.67 -2.71 0.21
C LEU A 54 5.72 -3.53 1.10
N TYR A 55 4.98 -2.88 1.99
CA TYR A 55 3.98 -3.55 2.84
C TYR A 55 2.84 -4.16 2.02
N PHE A 56 2.37 -3.47 0.98
CA PHE A 56 1.38 -4.02 0.04
C PHE A 56 2.00 -5.08 -0.86
N TRP A 57 3.18 -4.80 -1.43
CA TRP A 57 3.89 -5.74 -2.30
C TRP A 57 4.07 -7.10 -1.62
N ARG A 58 4.49 -7.12 -0.35
CA ARG A 58 4.68 -8.39 0.39
C ARG A 58 3.40 -9.19 0.63
N ARG A 59 2.22 -8.56 0.55
CA ARG A 59 0.94 -9.29 0.65
C ARG A 59 0.55 -9.98 -0.64
N VAL A 60 0.93 -9.38 -1.77
CA VAL A 60 0.64 -9.93 -3.11
C VAL A 60 1.76 -10.83 -3.62
N TYR A 61 3.00 -10.62 -3.16
CA TYR A 61 4.19 -11.38 -3.56
C TYR A 61 5.02 -11.77 -2.34
N LYS A 62 4.92 -13.04 -1.93
CA LYS A 62 5.54 -13.55 -0.69
C LYS A 62 7.07 -13.54 -0.72
N GLU A 63 7.69 -13.61 -1.90
CA GLU A 63 9.14 -13.61 -2.06
C GLU A 63 9.74 -12.20 -2.13
N ALA A 64 8.96 -11.15 -1.87
CA ALA A 64 9.52 -9.81 -1.81
C ALA A 64 10.52 -9.71 -0.65
N GLY A 65 11.78 -9.43 -0.99
CA GLY A 65 12.84 -9.23 -0.02
C GLY A 65 12.54 -8.10 0.97
N ASN A 66 13.13 -8.20 2.15
CA ASN A 66 12.96 -7.31 3.30
C ASN A 66 14.25 -6.55 3.66
N ASP A 67 15.13 -6.31 2.67
CA ASP A 67 16.33 -5.51 2.86
C ASP A 67 15.95 -4.03 3.03
N TYR A 68 15.92 -3.60 4.29
CA TYR A 68 15.61 -2.22 4.69
C TYR A 68 16.88 -1.40 4.99
N SER A 69 18.07 -1.86 4.56
CA SER A 69 19.26 -1.01 4.57
C SER A 69 19.09 0.20 3.66
N GLU A 70 19.85 1.27 3.87
CA GLU A 70 19.78 2.47 3.02
C GLU A 70 20.00 2.12 1.53
N THR A 71 20.99 1.28 1.24
CA THR A 71 21.28 0.76 -0.10
C THR A 71 20.14 -0.12 -0.63
N GLY A 72 19.57 -0.98 0.21
CA GLY A 72 18.43 -1.82 -0.13
C GLY A 72 17.20 -0.98 -0.51
N LEU A 73 16.88 0.03 0.28
CA LEU A 73 15.77 0.97 0.01
C LEU A 73 16.01 1.75 -1.28
N LEU A 74 17.23 2.27 -1.50
CA LEU A 74 17.58 2.95 -2.75
C LEU A 74 17.37 2.04 -3.96
N ARG A 75 17.83 0.78 -3.88
CA ARG A 75 17.62 -0.23 -4.93
C ARG A 75 16.13 -0.47 -5.17
N ARG A 76 15.32 -0.57 -4.11
CA ARG A 76 13.87 -0.74 -4.24
C ARG A 76 13.17 0.44 -4.90
N ARG A 77 13.62 1.68 -4.70
CA ARG A 77 13.09 2.83 -5.46
C ARG A 77 13.33 2.66 -6.95
N TRP A 78 14.52 2.21 -7.34
CA TRP A 78 14.85 1.93 -8.73
C TRP A 78 14.08 0.75 -9.31
N ASP A 79 13.88 -0.32 -8.53
CA ASP A 79 13.05 -1.46 -8.94
C ASP A 79 11.61 -0.99 -9.24
N VAL A 80 11.00 -0.19 -8.35
CA VAL A 80 9.65 0.36 -8.53
C VAL A 80 9.58 1.25 -9.78
N LEU A 81 10.54 2.17 -9.95
CA LEU A 81 10.58 3.03 -11.13
C LEU A 81 10.70 2.21 -12.41
N ARG A 82 11.57 1.20 -12.42
CA ARG A 82 11.75 0.30 -13.57
C ARG A 82 10.44 -0.41 -13.91
N SER A 83 9.75 -0.98 -12.92
CA SER A 83 8.46 -1.65 -13.15
C SER A 83 7.41 -0.72 -13.73
N VAL A 84 7.37 0.56 -13.31
CA VAL A 84 6.45 1.56 -13.89
C VAL A 84 6.79 1.86 -15.35
N ILE A 85 8.07 1.98 -15.68
CA ILE A 85 8.53 2.20 -17.06
C ILE A 85 8.20 0.99 -17.94
N GLU A 86 8.53 -0.22 -17.48
CA GLU A 86 8.25 -1.47 -18.20
C GLU A 86 6.75 -1.63 -18.46
N LEU A 87 5.90 -1.33 -17.47
CA LEU A 87 4.44 -1.36 -17.62
C LEU A 87 3.94 -0.30 -18.61
N SER A 88 4.49 0.91 -18.54
CA SER A 88 4.14 2.00 -19.48
C SER A 88 4.48 1.62 -20.91
N ASP A 89 5.66 1.04 -21.13
CA ASP A 89 6.10 0.62 -22.44
C ASP A 89 5.35 -0.61 -22.96
N SER A 90 4.88 -1.51 -22.08
CA SER A 90 4.00 -2.61 -22.50
C SER A 90 2.61 -2.10 -22.94
N CYS A 91 2.02 -1.14 -22.23
CA CYS A 91 0.72 -0.58 -22.61
C CYS A 91 0.77 0.11 -23.98
N LYS A 92 1.84 0.86 -24.27
CA LYS A 92 2.00 1.51 -25.59
C LYS A 92 2.02 0.52 -26.76
N LYS A 93 2.64 -0.65 -26.56
CA LYS A 93 2.71 -1.69 -27.60
C LYS A 93 1.35 -2.33 -27.84
N GLU A 94 0.55 -2.54 -26.78
CA GLU A 94 -0.81 -3.06 -26.92
C GLU A 94 -1.73 -2.08 -27.67
N ASP A 95 -1.53 -0.76 -27.52
CA ASP A 95 -2.28 0.24 -28.28
C ASP A 95 -1.86 0.26 -29.77
N GLU A 96 -0.57 0.09 -30.09
CA GLU A 96 -0.06 0.02 -31.47
C GLU A 96 -0.46 -1.27 -32.22
N ASP A 97 -0.59 -2.40 -31.52
CA ASP A 97 -0.98 -3.70 -32.12
C ASP A 97 -2.51 -3.83 -32.34
N ASN A 98 -3.33 -2.96 -31.75
CA ASN A 98 -4.79 -2.97 -31.84
C ASN A 98 -5.38 -1.91 -32.81
N GLU A 99 -4.53 -1.17 -33.53
CA GLU A 99 -4.90 -0.18 -34.56
C GLU A 99 -4.65 -0.71 -35.98
#